data_AF-A0A3D4PDV9-F1
#
_entry.id   AF-A0A3D4PDV9-F1
#
_cell.length_a   1.000
_cell.length_b   1.000
_cell.length_c   1.000
_cell.angle_alpha   90.00
_cell.angle_beta   90.00
_cell.angle_gamma   90.00
#
_symmetry.space_group_name_H-M   'P 1'
#
loop_
_entity.id
_entity.type
_entity.pdbx_description
1 polymer ?
#
loop_
_entity_poly.entity_id
_entity_poly.type
_entity_poly.pdbx_seq_one_letter_code
_entity_poly.pdbx_strand_id
1 'polypeptide(L)'
;MTTFQKQAGQLVSSWRDKIKSGRKRSRMRKQMKDIDPIDLSNIERVMPFTMLSPDRLYAFMQATRHICHANIPGAVVECGVWKGGAVMSSLLTMRD
;
A
#
# COMPACT_ATOMS: atom_id res chain seq x y z
N MET A 1 21.27 7.60 35.85
CA MET A 1 20.85 6.20 35.57
C MET A 1 19.58 6.09 34.70
N THR A 2 19.24 7.10 33.90
CA THR A 2 17.89 7.21 33.27
C THR A 2 17.89 7.33 31.74
N THR A 3 19.04 7.59 31.10
CA THR A 3 19.14 7.75 29.63
C THR A 3 19.35 6.42 28.91
N PHE A 4 20.20 5.53 29.46
CA PHE A 4 20.52 4.24 28.86
C PHE A 4 19.32 3.29 28.82
N GLN A 5 18.54 3.21 29.92
CA GLN A 5 17.31 2.41 29.96
C GLN A 5 16.24 2.95 29.00
N LYS A 6 16.13 4.27 28.82
CA LYS A 6 15.22 4.88 27.85
C LYS A 6 15.63 4.59 26.41
N GLN A 7 16.92 4.69 26.07
CA GLN A 7 17.45 4.33 24.75
C GLN A 7 17.25 2.84 24.44
N ALA A 8 17.55 1.96 25.39
CA ALA A 8 17.31 0.53 25.24
C ALA A 8 15.81 0.23 25.01
N GLY A 9 14.91 0.90 25.74
CA GLY A 9 13.46 0.77 25.56
C GLY A 9 12.97 1.24 24.18
N GLN A 10 13.45 2.39 23.70
CA GLN A 10 13.14 2.91 22.35
C GLN A 10 13.68 2.01 21.23
N LEU A 11 14.85 1.41 21.44
CA LEU A 11 15.42 0.45 20.50
C LEU A 11 14.51 -0.78 20.41
N VAL A 12 14.18 -1.40 21.55
CA VAL A 12 13.34 -2.61 21.58
C VAL A 12 11.95 -2.37 20.97
N SER A 13 11.33 -1.20 21.19
CA SER A 13 10.04 -0.88 20.57
C SER A 13 10.15 -0.73 19.05
N SER A 14 11.16 0.01 18.56
CA SER A 14 11.40 0.18 17.12
C SER A 14 11.65 -1.16 16.43
N TRP A 15 12.44 -2.05 17.04
CA TRP A 15 12.68 -3.39 16.53
C TRP A 15 11.40 -4.23 16.49
N ARG A 16 10.57 -4.16 17.54
CA ARG A 16 9.26 -4.83 17.59
C ARG A 16 8.33 -4.35 16.48
N ASP A 17 8.30 -3.05 16.20
CA ASP A 17 7.46 -2.47 15.15
C ASP A 17 7.96 -2.83 13.74
N LYS A 18 9.28 -2.86 13.54
CA LYS A 18 9.89 -3.41 12.31
C LYS A 18 9.52 -4.88 12.09
N ILE A 19 9.58 -5.72 13.12
CA ILE A 19 9.17 -7.12 13.02
C ILE A 19 7.69 -7.25 12.69
N LYS A 20 6.81 -6.50 13.38
CA LYS A 20 5.36 -6.52 13.13
C LYS A 20 5.01 -6.08 11.72
N SER A 21 5.61 -4.99 11.24
CA SER A 21 5.41 -4.49 9.87
C SER A 21 5.94 -5.48 8.82
N GLY A 22 7.12 -6.07 9.03
CA GLY A 22 7.66 -7.15 8.19
C GLY A 22 6.73 -8.36 8.13
N ARG A 23 6.19 -8.80 9.27
CA ARG A 23 5.22 -9.91 9.34
C ARG A 23 3.91 -9.57 8.62
N LYS A 24 3.40 -8.34 8.76
CA LYS A 24 2.21 -7.88 8.04
C LYS A 24 2.43 -7.92 6.52
N ARG A 25 3.58 -7.43 6.05
CA ARG A 25 3.97 -7.47 4.64
C ARG A 25 4.07 -8.90 4.12
N SER A 26 4.79 -9.77 4.81
CA SER A 26 4.91 -11.20 4.47
C SER A 26 3.55 -11.90 4.39
N ARG A 27 2.65 -11.64 5.35
CA ARG A 27 1.30 -12.20 5.33
C ARG A 27 0.51 -11.75 4.10
N MET A 28 0.58 -10.47 3.76
CA MET A 28 -0.11 -9.91 2.59
C MET A 28 0.41 -10.53 1.29
N ARG A 29 1.74 -10.63 1.11
CA ARG A 29 2.33 -11.32 -0.06
C ARG A 29 1.89 -12.77 -0.19
N LYS A 30 1.79 -13.49 0.95
CA LYS A 30 1.29 -14.87 0.96
C LYS A 30 -0.18 -14.97 0.56
N GLN A 31 -1.00 -14.01 0.99
CA GLN A 31 -2.44 -13.96 0.66
C GLN A 31 -2.67 -13.60 -0.81
N MET A 32 -1.84 -12.73 -1.36
CA MET A 32 -1.94 -12.20 -2.72
C MET A 32 -0.88 -12.83 -3.65
N LYS A 33 -0.68 -14.14 -3.56
CA LYS A 33 0.40 -14.86 -4.26
C LYS A 33 0.25 -14.86 -5.79
N ASP A 34 -0.98 -14.69 -6.28
CA ASP A 34 -1.33 -14.76 -7.70
C ASP A 34 -1.34 -13.36 -8.38
N ILE A 35 -0.99 -12.32 -7.61
CA ILE A 35 -0.94 -10.93 -8.08
C ILE A 35 0.45 -10.62 -8.64
N ASP A 36 0.49 -9.85 -9.73
CA ASP A 36 1.74 -9.41 -10.34
C ASP A 36 2.67 -8.72 -9.30
N PRO A 37 3.98 -9.02 -9.30
CA PRO A 37 4.91 -8.44 -8.34
C PRO A 37 4.96 -6.89 -8.33
N ILE A 38 4.73 -6.24 -9.47
CA ILE A 38 4.66 -4.78 -9.60
C ILE A 38 3.42 -4.26 -8.90
N ASP A 39 2.25 -4.87 -9.17
CA ASP A 39 1.00 -4.50 -8.53
C ASP A 39 1.08 -4.71 -7.01
N LEU A 40 1.66 -5.82 -6.56
CA LEU A 40 1.86 -6.11 -5.14
C LEU A 40 2.79 -5.09 -4.46
N SER A 41 3.84 -4.65 -5.15
CA SER A 41 4.75 -3.59 -4.69
C SER A 41 4.04 -2.23 -4.58
N ASN A 42 3.22 -1.89 -5.58
CA ASN A 42 2.41 -0.67 -5.60
C ASN A 42 1.39 -0.67 -4.45
N ILE A 43 0.71 -1.80 -4.20
CA ILE A 43 -0.19 -1.97 -3.05
C ILE A 43 0.58 -1.73 -1.74
N GLU A 44 1.72 -2.40 -1.53
CA GLU A 44 2.56 -2.21 -0.34
C GLU A 44 2.93 -0.73 -0.10
N ARG A 45 3.21 0.00 -1.18
CA ARG A 45 3.59 1.41 -1.13
C ARG A 45 2.43 2.32 -0.70
N VAL A 46 1.19 2.03 -1.11
CA VAL A 46 0.04 2.91 -0.83
C VAL A 46 -0.70 2.55 0.47
N MET A 47 -0.51 1.35 1.02
CA MET A 47 -1.16 0.90 2.26
C MET A 47 -1.07 1.86 3.47
N PRO A 48 0.00 2.65 3.66
CA PRO A 48 0.04 3.67 4.74
C PRO A 48 -0.93 4.85 4.56
N PHE A 49 -1.48 5.02 3.35
CA PHE A 49 -2.25 6.19 2.93
C PHE A 49 -3.70 5.87 2.52
N THR A 50 -4.11 4.60 2.57
CA THR A 50 -5.49 4.18 2.33
C THR A 50 -6.02 3.28 3.44
N MET A 51 -7.34 3.34 3.66
CA MET A 51 -8.06 2.39 4.52
C MET A 51 -8.65 1.22 3.72
N LEU A 52 -8.50 1.21 2.40
CA LEU A 52 -8.93 0.10 1.55
C LEU A 52 -8.15 -1.18 1.90
N SER A 53 -8.82 -2.32 1.71
CA SER A 53 -8.13 -3.61 1.75
C SER A 53 -7.22 -3.74 0.51
N PRO A 54 -6.16 -4.58 0.61
CA PRO A 54 -5.29 -4.87 -0.53
C PRO A 54 -6.06 -5.34 -1.78
N ASP A 55 -7.08 -6.18 -1.63
CA ASP A 55 -7.89 -6.68 -2.76
C ASP A 55 -8.70 -5.57 -3.43
N ARG A 56 -9.22 -4.60 -2.65
CA ARG A 56 -9.94 -3.43 -3.19
C ARG A 56 -9.00 -2.50 -3.95
N LEU A 57 -7.77 -2.32 -3.47
CA LEU A 57 -6.74 -1.57 -4.21
C LEU A 57 -6.41 -2.27 -5.53
N TYR A 58 -6.19 -3.59 -5.49
CA TYR A 58 -5.91 -4.35 -6.70
C TYR A 58 -7.03 -4.22 -7.74
N ALA A 59 -8.28 -4.39 -7.31
CA ALA A 59 -9.44 -4.19 -8.19
C ALA A 59 -9.49 -2.78 -8.79
N PHE A 60 -9.19 -1.75 -8.00
CA PHE A 60 -9.15 -0.36 -8.47
C PHE A 60 -8.01 -0.10 -9.47
N MET A 61 -6.84 -0.70 -9.24
CA MET A 61 -5.72 -0.66 -10.18
C MET A 61 -6.08 -1.37 -11.49
N GLN A 62 -6.69 -2.56 -11.46
CA GLN A 62 -7.12 -3.26 -12.68
C GLN A 62 -8.18 -2.46 -13.46
N ALA A 63 -9.12 -1.83 -12.76
CA ALA A 63 -10.10 -0.94 -13.40
C ALA A 63 -9.41 0.28 -14.05
N THR A 64 -8.45 0.90 -13.37
CA THR A 64 -7.64 2.01 -13.91
C THR A 64 -6.87 1.56 -15.15
N ARG A 65 -6.21 0.40 -15.10
CA ARG A 65 -5.46 -0.16 -16.22
C ARG A 65 -6.38 -0.42 -17.42
N HIS A 66 -7.56 -0.97 -17.18
CA HIS A 66 -8.55 -1.23 -18.22
C HIS A 66 -8.96 0.05 -18.97
N ILE A 67 -9.33 1.12 -18.25
CA ILE A 67 -9.75 2.37 -18.90
C ILE A 67 -8.60 3.03 -19.66
N CYS A 68 -7.36 2.94 -19.16
CA CYS A 68 -6.17 3.43 -19.84
C CYS A 68 -5.89 2.64 -21.12
N HIS A 69 -5.87 1.31 -21.05
CA HIS A 69 -5.65 0.45 -22.23
C HIS A 69 -6.75 0.61 -23.29
N ALA A 70 -7.99 0.82 -22.87
CA ALA A 70 -9.12 1.06 -23.76
C ALA A 70 -9.17 2.50 -24.31
N ASN A 71 -8.24 3.38 -23.92
CA ASN A 71 -8.20 4.79 -24.30
C ASN A 71 -9.53 5.53 -24.05
N ILE A 72 -10.18 5.26 -22.92
CA ILE A 72 -11.45 5.91 -22.57
C ILE A 72 -11.14 7.33 -22.07
N PRO A 73 -11.60 8.39 -22.78
CA PRO A 73 -11.29 9.76 -22.38
C PRO A 73 -12.05 10.14 -21.10
N GLY A 74 -11.39 10.88 -20.21
CA GLY A 74 -11.99 11.37 -18.98
C GLY A 74 -11.00 11.59 -17.86
N ALA A 75 -11.52 11.77 -16.64
CA ALA A 75 -10.73 11.91 -15.41
C ALA A 75 -11.17 10.89 -14.37
N VAL A 76 -10.23 10.43 -13.55
CA VAL A 76 -10.51 9.60 -12.37
C VAL A 76 -10.75 10.51 -11.17
N VAL A 77 -11.91 10.37 -10.53
CA VAL A 77 -12.31 11.17 -9.35
C VAL A 77 -12.69 10.24 -8.20
N GLU A 78 -12.23 10.54 -7.00
CA GLU A 78 -12.62 9.88 -5.76
C GLU A 78 -13.19 10.91 -4.78
N CYS A 79 -14.45 10.75 -4.38
CA CYS A 79 -15.11 11.64 -3.42
C CYS A 79 -14.87 11.12 -2.00
N GLY A 80 -13.92 11.76 -1.29
CA GLY A 80 -13.52 11.36 0.06
C GLY A 80 -12.32 10.40 0.04
N VAL A 81 -11.12 10.96 0.21
CA VAL A 81 -9.86 10.27 -0.13
C VAL A 81 -9.04 9.79 1.08
N TRP A 82 -9.45 10.13 2.31
CA TRP A 82 -8.60 10.01 3.51
C TRP A 82 -7.19 10.62 3.29
N LYS A 83 -6.13 9.80 3.32
CA LYS A 83 -4.74 10.22 3.06
C LYS A 83 -4.31 10.06 1.59
N GLY A 84 -5.24 9.69 0.70
CA GLY A 84 -5.03 9.69 -0.76
C GLY A 84 -4.40 8.41 -1.34
N GLY A 85 -4.34 7.30 -0.60
CA GLY A 85 -3.66 6.09 -1.08
C GLY A 85 -4.36 5.40 -2.25
N ALA A 86 -5.70 5.50 -2.36
CA ALA A 86 -6.44 4.99 -3.51
C ALA A 86 -6.13 5.81 -4.77
N VAL A 87 -6.27 7.14 -4.74
CA VAL A 87 -5.79 8.03 -5.81
C VAL A 87 -4.32 7.79 -6.17
N MET A 88 -3.43 7.60 -5.19
CA MET A 88 -2.03 7.28 -5.47
C MET A 88 -1.87 5.97 -6.25
N SER A 89 -2.69 4.96 -5.97
CA SER A 89 -2.63 3.67 -6.69
C SER A 89 -3.05 3.78 -8.15
N SER A 90 -4.04 4.61 -8.48
CA SER A 90 -4.40 4.85 -9.89
C SER A 90 -3.30 5.60 -10.63
N LEU A 91 -2.68 6.62 -10.00
CA LEU A 91 -1.54 7.33 -10.58
C LEU A 91 -0.32 6.44 -10.81
N LEU A 92 -0.05 5.47 -9.92
CA LEU A 92 1.00 4.48 -10.13
C LEU A 92 0.66 3.58 -11.32
N THR A 93 -0.59 3.12 -11.41
CA THR A 93 -1.07 2.27 -12.52
C THR A 93 -0.98 2.98 -13.88
N MET A 94 -1.25 4.28 -13.94
CA MET A 94 -1.17 5.08 -15.17
C MET A 94 0.26 5.34 -15.66
N ARG A 95 1.28 5.08 -14.81
CA ARG A 95 2.70 5.22 -15.17
C ARG A 95 3.31 3.93 -15.72
N ASP A 96 2.61 2.81 -15.57
CA ASP A 96 3.02 1.50 -16.07
C ASP A 96 2.80 1.40 -17.59
#